data_AF-A0A834XB97-F1
#
_entry.id   AF-A0A834XB97-F1
#
_cell.length_a   1.000
_cell.length_b   1.000
_cell.length_c   1.000
_cell.angle_alpha   90.00
_cell.angle_beta   90.00
_cell.angle_gamma   90.00
#
_symmetry.space_group_name_H-M   'P 1'
#
loop_
_entity.id
_entity.type
_entity.pdbx_description
1 polymer ?
#
loop_
_entity_poly.entity_id
_entity_poly.type
_entity_poly.pdbx_seq_one_letter_code
_entity_poly.pdbx_strand_id
1 'polypeptide(L)'
;MGRSKRLRISQNEQGVVRDRPLKVLEVWSLPAGQRVAVPFNAEAQPVGNAPGLLSGFLGIIVTEVNTFPISYRSWDKVPNSYKEACFNSIKAKICLDRDIEKHFVIKKLGKNWRNYRVFLFGRFYKVEKTREQNLEKYPEYIPFDMWAAFVDYRLEQKTKVRKVLDGLVSRTPLLV
;
A
#
# COMPACT_ATOMS: atom_id res chain seq x y z
N MET A 1 -22.54 14.12 -21.77
CA MET A 1 -23.27 13.74 -20.54
C MET A 1 -22.41 12.82 -19.68
N GLY A 2 -21.70 13.37 -18.69
CA GLY A 2 -20.83 12.59 -17.80
C GLY A 2 -21.66 11.90 -16.72
N ARG A 3 -21.76 10.57 -16.76
CA ARG A 3 -22.40 9.80 -15.68
C ARG A 3 -21.65 10.06 -14.37
N SER A 4 -22.34 10.70 -13.41
CA SER A 4 -21.86 10.91 -12.05
C SER A 4 -21.44 9.56 -11.45
N LYS A 5 -20.16 9.46 -11.06
CA LYS A 5 -19.51 8.22 -10.57
C LYS A 5 -19.88 8.00 -9.09
N ARG A 6 -21.00 7.31 -8.85
CA ARG A 6 -21.51 7.06 -7.50
C ARG A 6 -21.14 5.66 -6.99
N LEU A 7 -20.99 5.52 -5.68
CA LEU A 7 -20.73 4.26 -4.97
C LEU A 7 -21.77 4.09 -3.86
N ARG A 8 -22.14 2.83 -3.61
CA ARG A 8 -23.15 2.47 -2.61
C ARG A 8 -22.52 2.35 -1.22
N ILE A 9 -23.15 2.96 -0.23
CA ILE A 9 -22.89 2.75 1.20
C ILE A 9 -23.99 1.85 1.74
N SER A 10 -23.60 0.80 2.45
CA SER A 10 -24.48 -0.11 3.18
C SER A 10 -24.42 0.15 4.69
N GLN A 11 -25.58 0.12 5.35
CA GLN A 11 -25.74 0.10 6.81
C GLN A 11 -26.27 -1.27 7.25
N ASN A 12 -25.74 -1.82 8.35
CA ASN A 12 -26.27 -3.07 8.90
C ASN A 12 -27.69 -2.86 9.53
N GLU A 13 -28.51 -3.92 9.42
CA GLU A 13 -29.87 -4.19 9.93
C GLU A 13 -31.09 -3.39 9.40
N GLN A 14 -30.95 -2.15 8.90
CA GLN A 14 -32.11 -1.36 8.42
C GLN A 14 -32.07 -0.97 6.93
N GLY A 15 -31.18 -1.58 6.15
CA GLY A 15 -31.31 -1.64 4.68
C GLY A 15 -31.18 -0.33 3.89
N VAL A 16 -30.80 0.80 4.53
CA VAL A 16 -30.70 2.08 3.81
C VAL A 16 -29.41 2.11 2.97
N VAL A 17 -29.55 1.82 1.68
CA VAL A 17 -28.49 1.96 0.69
C VAL A 17 -28.47 3.39 0.16
N ARG A 18 -27.39 4.13 0.41
CA ARG A 18 -27.18 5.47 -0.18
C ARG A 18 -26.20 5.36 -1.34
N ASP A 19 -26.56 5.90 -2.50
CA ASP A 19 -25.69 5.93 -3.68
C ASP A 19 -25.24 7.37 -3.97
N ARG A 20 -23.97 7.66 -3.70
CA ARG A 20 -23.38 9.00 -3.89
C ARG A 20 -21.90 8.93 -4.27
N PRO A 21 -21.33 10.00 -4.83
CA PRO A 21 -19.88 10.10 -4.96
C PRO A 21 -19.22 10.08 -3.58
N LEU A 22 -18.12 9.35 -3.46
CA LEU A 22 -17.32 9.24 -2.24
C LEU A 22 -15.87 9.60 -2.51
N LYS A 23 -15.29 10.41 -1.64
CA LYS A 23 -13.85 10.66 -1.57
C LYS A 23 -13.19 9.65 -0.64
N VAL A 24 -11.91 9.39 -0.86
CA VAL A 24 -11.12 8.43 -0.06
C VAL A 24 -11.17 8.74 1.44
N LEU A 25 -11.02 10.01 1.82
CA LEU A 25 -11.04 10.44 3.23
C LEU A 25 -12.41 10.29 3.90
N GLU A 26 -13.49 10.37 3.13
CA GLU A 26 -14.84 10.15 3.67
C GLU A 26 -15.05 8.69 4.09
N VAL A 27 -14.41 7.74 3.39
CA VAL A 27 -14.50 6.30 3.73
C VAL A 27 -13.98 6.05 5.15
N TRP A 28 -12.90 6.72 5.55
CA TRP A 28 -12.35 6.62 6.90
C TRP A 28 -13.31 7.14 7.96
N SER A 29 -13.99 8.23 7.64
CA SER A 29 -14.89 8.95 8.54
C SER A 29 -16.30 8.34 8.60
N LEU A 30 -16.53 7.21 7.92
CA LEU A 30 -17.82 6.51 7.98
C LEU A 30 -18.16 6.10 9.41
N PRO A 31 -19.40 6.37 9.90
CA PRO A 31 -19.88 5.90 11.19
C PRO A 31 -19.73 4.39 11.35
N ALA A 32 -19.62 3.92 12.60
CA ALA A 32 -19.62 2.50 12.90
C ALA A 32 -20.87 1.82 12.30
N GLY A 33 -20.69 0.64 11.70
CA GLY A 33 -21.76 -0.08 11.01
C GLY A 33 -22.03 0.38 9.57
N GLN A 34 -21.40 1.46 9.08
CA GLN A 34 -21.43 1.83 7.66
C GLN A 34 -20.23 1.27 6.90
N ARG A 35 -20.49 0.63 5.76
CA ARG A 35 -19.46 0.08 4.88
C ARG A 35 -19.72 0.44 3.42
N VAL A 36 -18.66 0.72 2.66
CA VAL A 36 -18.75 0.94 1.22
C VAL A 36 -18.80 -0.39 0.50
N ALA A 37 -19.79 -0.57 -0.39
CA ALA A 37 -19.83 -1.72 -1.27
C ALA A 37 -18.85 -1.54 -2.42
N VAL A 38 -17.92 -2.48 -2.57
CA VAL A 38 -16.96 -2.52 -3.68
C VAL A 38 -17.26 -3.76 -4.50
N PRO A 39 -17.91 -3.64 -5.67
CA PRO A 39 -18.20 -4.80 -6.51
C PRO A 39 -16.91 -5.36 -7.11
N PHE A 40 -16.80 -6.68 -7.12
CA PHE A 40 -15.74 -7.42 -7.79
C PHE A 40 -16.33 -8.31 -8.89
N ASN A 41 -15.62 -8.46 -10.01
CA ASN A 41 -15.96 -9.43 -11.06
C ASN A 41 -15.52 -10.87 -10.70
N ALA A 42 -15.77 -11.80 -11.63
CA ALA A 42 -15.38 -13.21 -11.49
C ALA A 42 -13.86 -13.40 -11.37
N GLU A 43 -13.07 -12.49 -11.96
CA GLU A 43 -11.61 -12.49 -11.92
C GLU A 43 -11.04 -11.84 -10.65
N ALA A 44 -11.87 -11.59 -9.64
CA ALA A 44 -11.47 -10.97 -8.37
C ALA A 44 -10.87 -9.57 -8.50
N GLN A 45 -11.35 -8.79 -9.47
CA GLN A 45 -10.95 -7.41 -9.66
C GLN A 45 -12.11 -6.47 -9.30
N PRO A 46 -11.83 -5.36 -8.59
CA PRO A 46 -12.86 -4.36 -8.37
C PRO A 46 -13.31 -3.78 -9.73
N VAL A 47 -14.59 -3.48 -9.86
CA VAL A 47 -15.17 -2.97 -11.12
C VAL A 47 -15.90 -1.64 -10.94
N GLY A 48 -16.21 -0.99 -12.06
CA GLY A 48 -16.90 0.31 -12.08
C GLY A 48 -16.05 1.42 -11.45
N ASN A 49 -16.62 2.16 -10.51
CA ASN A 49 -15.97 3.31 -9.87
C ASN A 49 -15.13 2.93 -8.64
N ALA A 50 -15.21 1.69 -8.19
CA ALA A 50 -14.56 1.23 -6.96
C ALA A 50 -13.03 1.10 -7.02
N PRO A 51 -12.38 0.76 -8.16
CA PRO A 51 -10.92 0.56 -8.20
C PRO A 51 -10.11 1.77 -7.75
N GLY A 52 -10.52 2.96 -8.20
CA GLY A 52 -9.84 4.21 -7.84
C GLY A 52 -9.97 4.54 -6.35
N LEU A 53 -11.19 4.43 -5.81
CA LEU A 53 -11.45 4.64 -4.38
C LEU A 53 -10.67 3.64 -3.52
N LEU A 54 -10.76 2.35 -3.84
CA LEU A 54 -10.08 1.29 -3.11
C LEU A 54 -8.56 1.47 -3.18
N SER A 55 -8.00 1.78 -4.35
CA SER A 55 -6.56 2.00 -4.49
C SER A 55 -6.08 3.20 -3.69
N GLY A 56 -6.85 4.29 -3.64
CA GLY A 56 -6.54 5.47 -2.82
C GLY A 56 -6.64 5.17 -1.33
N PHE A 57 -7.71 4.48 -0.92
CA PHE A 57 -7.94 4.07 0.47
C PHE A 57 -6.79 3.20 1.00
N LEU A 58 -6.46 2.13 0.28
CA LEU A 58 -5.32 1.26 0.62
C LEU A 58 -3.97 1.98 0.53
N GLY A 59 -3.86 3.03 -0.28
CA GLY A 59 -2.67 3.86 -0.40
C GLY A 59 -2.37 4.64 0.88
N ILE A 60 -3.41 5.16 1.54
CA ILE A 60 -3.29 5.88 2.82
C ILE A 60 -2.91 4.92 3.94
N ILE A 61 -3.47 3.71 3.97
CA ILE A 61 -3.18 2.74 5.05
C ILE A 61 -1.70 2.40 5.11
N VAL A 62 -1.06 2.17 3.95
CA VAL A 62 0.34 1.76 3.94
C VAL A 62 1.31 2.86 4.38
N THR A 63 0.85 4.10 4.50
CA THR A 63 1.66 5.20 5.06
C THR A 63 1.62 5.25 6.57
N GLU A 64 0.69 4.53 7.21
CA GLU A 64 0.61 4.43 8.67
C GLU A 64 1.69 3.47 9.19
N VAL A 65 2.77 4.04 9.71
CA VAL A 65 4.00 3.32 10.09
C VAL A 65 3.72 2.29 11.18
N ASN A 66 2.79 2.59 12.08
CA ASN A 66 2.38 1.68 13.16
C ASN A 66 1.60 0.46 12.63
N THR A 67 0.97 0.59 11.45
CA THR A 67 0.24 -0.51 10.81
C THR A 67 1.15 -1.34 9.91
N PHE A 68 2.16 -0.73 9.28
CA PHE A 68 3.09 -1.43 8.40
C PHE A 68 4.54 -0.95 8.59
N PRO A 69 5.29 -1.57 9.52
CA PRO A 69 6.67 -1.22 9.76
C PRO A 69 7.51 -1.34 8.49
N ILE A 70 8.32 -0.32 8.19
CA ILE A 70 9.15 -0.27 6.98
C ILE A 70 10.44 -1.08 7.11
N SER A 71 10.81 -1.44 8.34
CA SER A 71 12.05 -2.15 8.71
C SER A 71 12.08 -3.61 8.24
N TYR A 72 10.92 -4.24 7.97
CA TYR A 72 10.90 -5.58 7.40
C TYR A 72 11.52 -5.58 6.01
N ARG A 73 12.39 -6.56 5.73
CA ARG A 73 13.13 -6.66 4.46
C ARG A 73 12.19 -6.85 3.27
N SER A 74 11.17 -7.70 3.41
CA SER A 74 10.21 -8.02 2.36
C SER A 74 8.79 -8.26 2.91
N TRP A 75 7.79 -8.19 2.03
CA TRP A 75 6.37 -8.25 2.42
C TRP A 75 5.97 -9.61 3.01
N ASP A 76 6.61 -10.69 2.56
CA ASP A 76 6.45 -12.03 3.12
C ASP A 76 6.95 -12.11 4.57
N LYS A 77 7.92 -11.28 4.97
CA LYS A 77 8.45 -11.21 6.33
C LYS A 77 7.64 -10.33 7.28
N VAL A 78 6.72 -9.52 6.75
CA VAL A 78 5.74 -8.80 7.59
C VAL A 78 4.82 -9.84 8.23
N PRO A 79 4.71 -9.89 9.58
CA PRO A 79 3.92 -10.90 10.27
C PRO A 79 2.47 -10.87 9.83
N ASN A 80 1.84 -12.06 9.79
CA ASN A 80 0.44 -12.17 9.38
C ASN A 80 -0.51 -11.43 10.34
N SER A 81 -0.16 -11.28 11.62
CA SER A 81 -0.95 -10.48 12.57
C SER A 81 -1.15 -9.04 12.10
N TYR A 82 -0.13 -8.38 11.56
CA TYR A 82 -0.25 -7.03 10.98
C TYR A 82 -1.17 -7.01 9.76
N LYS A 83 -1.02 -8.01 8.87
CA LYS A 83 -1.83 -8.14 7.66
C LYS A 83 -3.31 -8.36 8.00
N GLU A 84 -3.59 -9.21 8.98
CA GLU A 84 -4.94 -9.52 9.47
C GLU A 84 -5.56 -8.34 10.20
N ALA A 85 -4.83 -7.70 11.13
CA ALA A 85 -5.32 -6.51 11.83
C ALA A 85 -5.68 -5.39 10.85
N CYS A 86 -4.82 -5.14 9.86
CA CYS A 86 -5.09 -4.19 8.80
C CYS A 86 -6.32 -4.58 7.97
N PHE A 87 -6.42 -5.85 7.56
CA PHE A 87 -7.57 -6.33 6.80
C PHE A 87 -8.88 -6.14 7.57
N ASN A 88 -8.90 -6.40 8.88
CA ASN A 88 -10.06 -6.18 9.73
C ASN A 88 -10.47 -4.70 9.78
N SER A 89 -9.51 -3.78 9.89
CA SER A 89 -9.76 -2.34 9.81
C SER A 89 -10.32 -1.91 8.46
N ILE A 90 -9.86 -2.52 7.37
CA ILE A 90 -10.41 -2.27 6.02
C ILE A 90 -11.84 -2.81 5.93
N LYS A 91 -12.08 -4.04 6.40
CA LYS A 91 -13.39 -4.71 6.37
C LYS A 91 -14.44 -3.97 7.21
N ALA A 92 -14.01 -3.25 8.24
CA ALA A 92 -14.89 -2.39 9.03
C ALA A 92 -15.44 -1.18 8.24
N LYS A 93 -14.79 -0.80 7.12
CA LYS A 93 -15.18 0.35 6.28
C LYS A 93 -15.61 -0.04 4.87
N ILE A 94 -15.25 -1.24 4.40
CA ILE A 94 -15.52 -1.74 3.05
C ILE A 94 -16.11 -3.14 3.15
N CYS A 95 -17.17 -3.41 2.40
CA CYS A 95 -17.73 -4.76 2.30
C CYS A 95 -16.75 -5.67 1.55
N LEU A 96 -16.01 -6.48 2.30
CA LEU A 96 -15.05 -7.47 1.82
C LEU A 96 -15.31 -8.78 2.57
N ASP A 97 -16.28 -9.55 2.07
CA ASP A 97 -16.83 -10.70 2.78
C ASP A 97 -16.34 -12.04 2.20
N ARG A 98 -15.69 -12.01 1.02
CA ARG A 98 -15.16 -13.22 0.36
C ARG A 98 -13.64 -13.32 0.48
N ASP A 99 -13.13 -14.55 0.60
CA ASP A 99 -11.68 -14.81 0.68
C ASP A 99 -10.90 -14.31 -0.54
N ILE A 100 -11.52 -14.35 -1.72
CA ILE A 100 -10.90 -13.88 -2.96
C ILE A 100 -10.64 -12.36 -2.93
N GLU A 101 -11.52 -11.60 -2.25
CA GLU A 101 -11.39 -10.15 -2.05
C GLU A 101 -10.28 -9.85 -1.04
N LYS A 102 -10.22 -10.66 0.04
CA LYS A 102 -9.13 -10.60 1.01
C LYS A 102 -7.78 -10.84 0.34
N HIS A 103 -7.67 -11.88 -0.48
CA HIS A 103 -6.44 -12.17 -1.22
C HIS A 103 -6.02 -11.00 -2.12
N PHE A 104 -6.97 -10.41 -2.86
CA PHE A 104 -6.72 -9.22 -3.67
C PHE A 104 -6.18 -8.04 -2.83
N VAL A 105 -6.84 -7.74 -1.70
CA VAL A 105 -6.48 -6.61 -0.83
C VAL A 105 -5.10 -6.80 -0.22
N ILE A 106 -4.79 -7.98 0.33
CA ILE A 106 -3.47 -8.27 0.90
C ILE A 106 -2.37 -8.17 -0.16
N LYS A 107 -2.61 -8.68 -1.37
CA LYS A 107 -1.67 -8.55 -2.50
C LYS A 107 -1.44 -7.08 -2.88
N LYS A 108 -2.51 -6.29 -2.93
CA LYS A 108 -2.45 -4.85 -3.25
C LYS A 108 -1.72 -4.06 -2.16
N LEU A 109 -1.97 -4.35 -0.88
CA LEU A 109 -1.25 -3.77 0.26
C LEU A 109 0.25 -4.04 0.14
N GLY A 110 0.67 -5.27 -0.15
CA GLY A 110 2.09 -5.58 -0.33
C GLY A 110 2.75 -4.86 -1.52
N LYS A 111 2.00 -4.56 -2.58
CA LYS A 111 2.48 -3.69 -3.68
C LYS A 111 2.62 -2.25 -3.20
N ASN A 112 1.59 -1.71 -2.55
CA ASN A 112 1.57 -0.33 -2.05
C ASN A 112 2.66 -0.09 -0.99
N TRP A 113 2.86 -1.02 -0.05
CA TRP A 113 3.91 -0.95 0.96
C TRP A 113 5.32 -0.92 0.35
N ARG A 114 5.59 -1.76 -0.66
CA ARG A 114 6.86 -1.69 -1.42
C ARG A 114 7.06 -0.34 -2.08
N ASN A 115 6.03 0.18 -2.76
CA ASN A 115 6.09 1.48 -3.43
C ASN A 115 6.31 2.62 -2.42
N TYR A 116 5.65 2.58 -1.27
CA TYR A 116 5.80 3.57 -0.21
C TYR A 116 7.23 3.59 0.33
N ARG A 117 7.85 2.43 0.57
CA ARG A 117 9.27 2.35 0.96
C ARG A 117 10.22 2.94 -0.09
N VAL A 118 9.95 2.69 -1.39
CA VAL A 118 10.74 3.32 -2.47
C VAL A 118 10.56 4.84 -2.47
N PHE A 119 9.34 5.33 -2.31
CA PHE A 119 9.04 6.76 -2.20
C PHE A 119 9.76 7.40 -1.01
N LEU A 120 9.67 6.80 0.18
CA LEU A 120 10.36 7.28 1.38
C LEU A 120 11.86 7.35 1.16
N PHE A 121 12.46 6.28 0.63
CA PHE A 121 13.89 6.25 0.35
C PHE A 121 14.28 7.36 -0.64
N GLY A 122 13.58 7.50 -1.77
CA GLY A 122 13.89 8.53 -2.76
C GLY A 122 13.69 9.96 -2.26
N ARG A 123 12.77 10.16 -1.30
CA ARG A 123 12.48 11.48 -0.73
C ARG A 123 13.52 11.91 0.32
N PHE A 124 13.89 11.00 1.22
CA PHE A 124 14.66 11.35 2.43
C PHE A 124 16.13 10.92 2.36
N TYR A 125 16.45 9.84 1.64
CA TYR A 125 17.84 9.42 1.49
C TYR A 125 18.57 10.25 0.43
N LYS A 126 19.80 10.65 0.74
CA LYS A 126 20.70 11.46 -0.08
C LYS A 126 22.01 10.72 -0.29
N VAL A 127 22.30 10.39 -1.54
CA VAL A 127 23.47 9.56 -1.91
C VAL A 127 24.80 10.27 -1.66
N GLU A 128 24.78 11.60 -1.67
CA GLU A 128 25.91 12.48 -1.42
C GLU A 128 26.26 12.63 0.07
N LYS A 129 25.42 12.14 0.98
CA LYS A 129 25.62 12.23 2.43
C LYS A 129 26.10 10.91 3.02
N THR A 130 26.77 10.99 4.16
CA THR A 130 27.12 9.80 4.93
C THR A 130 25.86 9.09 5.45
N ARG A 131 26.03 7.85 5.91
CA ARG A 131 24.93 7.11 6.54
C ARG A 131 24.38 7.88 7.74
N GLU A 132 25.25 8.36 8.61
CA GLU A 132 24.93 9.06 9.85
C GLU A 132 24.13 10.33 9.56
N GLN A 133 24.58 11.13 8.58
CA GLN A 133 23.87 12.32 8.13
C GLN A 133 22.48 12.03 7.52
N ASN A 134 22.30 10.86 6.89
CA ASN A 134 21.00 10.41 6.40
C ASN A 134 20.08 9.90 7.52
N LEU A 135 20.65 9.43 8.63
CA LEU A 135 19.89 9.03 9.80
C LEU A 135 19.41 10.24 10.61
N GLU A 136 20.13 11.36 10.58
CA GLU A 136 19.69 12.62 11.23
C GLU A 136 18.52 13.30 10.51
N LYS A 137 18.40 13.13 9.18
CA LYS A 137 17.37 13.79 8.35
C LYS A 137 16.23 12.84 7.96
N TYR A 138 15.73 12.10 8.95
CA TYR A 138 14.63 11.15 8.78
C TYR A 138 13.25 11.82 8.93
N PRO A 139 12.16 11.18 8.48
CA PRO A 139 10.83 11.73 8.69
C PRO A 139 10.42 11.55 10.15
N GLU A 140 10.03 12.64 10.83
CA GLU A 140 9.71 12.65 12.28
C GLU A 140 8.61 11.63 12.69
N TYR A 141 7.69 11.30 11.78
CA TYR A 141 6.63 10.34 12.03
C TYR A 141 7.06 8.86 11.92
N ILE A 142 8.33 8.59 11.55
CA ILE A 142 8.90 7.25 11.49
C ILE A 142 9.84 7.08 12.68
N PRO A 143 9.68 6.04 13.52
CA PRO A 143 10.65 5.75 14.57
C PRO A 143 12.07 5.61 14.03
N PHE A 144 13.04 6.21 14.72
CA PHE A 144 14.43 6.26 14.27
C PHE A 144 15.02 4.87 14.01
N ASP A 145 14.75 3.91 14.90
CA ASP A 145 15.19 2.52 14.79
C ASP A 145 14.63 1.84 13.53
N MET A 146 13.37 2.09 13.19
CA MET A 146 12.76 1.60 11.96
C MET A 146 13.40 2.20 10.71
N TRP A 147 13.68 3.51 10.74
CA TRP A 147 14.36 4.19 9.64
C TRP A 147 15.80 3.68 9.48
N ALA A 148 16.55 3.56 10.57
CA ALA A 148 17.92 3.06 10.56
C ALA A 148 18.00 1.64 10.00
N ALA A 149 17.15 0.73 10.50
CA ALA A 149 17.07 -0.64 9.98
C ALA A 149 16.71 -0.68 8.49
N PHE A 150 15.80 0.20 8.04
CA PHE A 150 15.43 0.29 6.63
C PHE A 150 16.58 0.83 5.77
N VAL A 151 17.30 1.87 6.21
CA VAL A 151 18.49 2.40 5.53
C VAL A 151 19.56 1.32 5.43
N ASP A 152 19.86 0.61 6.52
CA ASP A 152 20.83 -0.49 6.53
C ASP A 152 20.47 -1.58 5.53
N TYR A 153 19.22 -2.03 5.55
CA TYR A 153 18.71 -2.98 4.56
C TYR A 153 18.91 -2.50 3.11
N ARG A 154 18.68 -1.21 2.84
CA ARG A 154 18.83 -0.63 1.49
C ARG A 154 20.29 -0.51 1.06
N LEU A 155 21.21 -0.32 2.00
CA LEU A 155 22.64 -0.21 1.76
C LEU A 155 23.35 -1.57 1.72
N GLU A 156 22.78 -2.60 2.35
CA GLU A 156 23.26 -3.97 2.23
C GLU A 156 23.33 -4.40 0.75
N GLN A 157 24.50 -4.93 0.38
CA GLN A 157 25.03 -5.16 -0.97
C GLN A 157 24.06 -5.82 -2.00
N LYS A 158 22.99 -6.49 -1.58
CA LYS A 158 22.02 -7.17 -2.47
C LYS A 158 20.89 -6.30 -3.00
N THR A 159 20.84 -5.01 -2.67
CA THR A 159 19.94 -4.05 -3.34
C THR A 159 20.62 -3.35 -4.55
N LYS A 160 21.94 -3.58 -4.73
CA LYS A 160 22.75 -3.04 -5.84
C LYS A 160 22.64 -3.86 -7.16
N VAL A 161 22.14 -5.09 -7.12
CA VAL A 161 22.09 -6.04 -8.26
C VAL A 161 20.92 -5.76 -9.23
N ARG A 162 20.72 -4.49 -9.59
CA ARG A 162 19.95 -4.14 -10.80
C ARG A 162 20.79 -3.40 -11.83
N LYS A 163 21.90 -2.75 -11.43
CA LYS A 163 22.77 -2.03 -12.37
C LYS A 163 23.84 -2.90 -13.06
N VAL A 164 24.19 -4.07 -12.51
CA VAL A 164 25.21 -4.95 -13.13
C VAL A 164 24.62 -5.79 -14.28
N LEU A 165 23.37 -6.24 -14.16
CA LEU A 165 22.71 -7.00 -15.24
C LEU A 165 22.30 -6.10 -16.41
N ASP A 166 21.83 -4.87 -16.16
CA ASP A 166 21.49 -3.91 -17.21
C ASP A 166 22.74 -3.44 -18.00
N GLY A 167 23.94 -3.50 -17.40
CA GLY A 167 25.21 -3.18 -18.07
C GLY A 167 25.85 -4.36 -18.83
N LEU A 168 25.52 -5.61 -18.47
CA LEU A 168 26.01 -6.81 -19.15
C LEU A 168 25.18 -7.16 -20.39
N VAL A 169 23.89 -6.83 -20.42
CA VAL A 169 23.02 -7.03 -21.60
C VAL A 169 23.30 -5.98 -22.69
N SER A 170 23.86 -4.82 -22.34
CA SER A 170 24.16 -3.74 -23.30
C SER A 170 25.57 -3.82 -23.93
N ARG A 171 26.45 -4.73 -23.49
CA ARG A 171 27.85 -4.80 -23.93
C ARG A 171 28.22 -6.02 -24.77
N THR A 172 27.26 -6.80 -25.25
CA THR A 172 27.54 -7.97 -26.08
C THR A 172 26.79 -7.90 -27.42
N PRO A 173 27.41 -7.37 -28.47
CA PRO A 173 27.25 -7.88 -29.82
C PRO A 173 28.32 -8.96 -30.06
N LEU A 174 27.87 -10.05 -30.67
CA LEU A 174 28.63 -11.25 -31.00
C LEU A 174 29.86 -10.92 -31.86
N LEU A 175 30.98 -11.56 -31.53
CA LEU A 175 32.16 -11.61 -32.39
C LEU A 175 31.89 -12.54 -33.59
N VAL A 176 32.32 -12.05 -34.75
CA VAL A 176 32.43 -12.66 -36.10
C VAL A 176 31.15 -12.74 -36.93
#